data_AF-A0A8C6NW35-F1
#
_entry.id   AF-A0A8C6NW35-F1
#
_cell.length_a   1.000
_cell.length_b   1.000
_cell.length_c   1.000
_cell.angle_alpha   90.00
_cell.angle_beta   90.00
_cell.angle_gamma   90.00
#
_symmetry.space_group_name_H-M   'P 1'
#
loop_
_entity.id
_entity.type
_entity.pdbx_description
1 polymer ?
#
loop_
_entity_poly.entity_id
_entity_poly.type
_entity_poly.pdbx_seq_one_letter_code
_entity_poly.pdbx_strand_id
1 'polypeptide(L)'
;LTKTQGQLYLLVTDQGFLTEEKVVWESLHNVDGDGNFCDSEFRLRPPSDPETVYSGQQDQIDQDYLMALSLQQEQQIQDLQWEQLPEGISDLELAKKLQEEEDRRASQYYQEQEQAAAAAAAQAQVGVEVEEEVFPVQTKNRKTKKEPKEKDKCVIL
;
A
#
# COMPACT_ATOMS: atom_id res chain seq x y z
N LEU A 1 -11.08 1.42 19.27
CA LEU A 1 -11.88 0.22 19.60
C LEU A 1 -11.32 -0.40 20.87
N THR A 2 -12.17 -0.76 21.83
CA THR A 2 -11.78 -1.44 23.07
C THR A 2 -12.81 -2.53 23.44
N LYS A 3 -12.42 -3.49 24.30
CA LYS A 3 -13.31 -4.55 24.81
C LYS A 3 -13.40 -4.48 26.33
N THR A 4 -14.61 -4.33 26.86
CA THR A 4 -14.88 -4.22 28.30
C THR A 4 -16.06 -5.11 28.67
N GLN A 5 -15.97 -5.86 29.78
CA GLN A 5 -17.04 -6.77 30.25
C GLN A 5 -17.59 -7.75 29.19
N GLY A 6 -16.79 -8.11 28.19
CA GLY A 6 -17.22 -9.01 27.10
C GLY A 6 -17.85 -8.31 25.89
N GLN A 7 -18.08 -7.00 25.95
CA GLN A 7 -18.65 -6.19 24.88
C GLN A 7 -17.59 -5.33 24.18
N LEU A 8 -17.77 -5.06 22.88
CA LEU A 8 -16.93 -4.15 22.10
C LEU A 8 -17.46 -2.71 22.14
N TYR A 9 -16.54 -1.76 22.15
CA TYR A 9 -16.83 -0.33 22.19
C TYR A 9 -15.94 0.46 21.22
N LEU A 10 -16.54 1.42 20.54
CA LEU A 10 -15.89 2.40 19.68
C LEU A 10 -15.80 3.74 20.42
N LEU A 11 -14.66 4.43 20.28
CA LEU A 11 -14.53 5.77 20.84
C LEU A 11 -15.37 6.71 19.98
N VAL A 12 -16.24 7.49 20.59
CA VAL A 12 -17.00 8.52 19.89
C VAL A 12 -16.06 9.68 19.60
N THR A 13 -15.82 9.95 18.33
CA THR A 13 -14.96 11.05 17.85
C THR A 13 -15.71 12.02 16.95
N ASP A 14 -17.02 11.84 16.80
CA ASP A 14 -17.86 12.76 16.02
C ASP A 14 -18.05 14.06 16.81
N GLN A 15 -17.79 15.17 16.13
CA GLN A 15 -17.91 16.51 16.67
C GLN A 15 -19.35 16.82 17.12
N GLY A 16 -20.36 16.14 16.58
CA GLY A 16 -21.75 16.27 17.01
C GLY A 16 -21.96 16.00 18.52
N PHE A 17 -21.06 15.25 19.16
CA PHE A 17 -21.11 14.95 20.60
C PHE A 17 -20.17 15.80 21.46
N LEU A 18 -19.55 16.85 20.90
CA LEU A 18 -18.57 17.67 21.61
C LEU A 18 -19.12 18.32 22.90
N THR A 19 -20.41 18.69 22.90
CA THR A 19 -21.11 19.27 24.06
C THR A 19 -21.61 18.22 25.04
N GLU A 20 -21.59 16.95 24.63
CA GLU A 20 -22.10 15.83 25.40
C GLU A 20 -20.96 15.09 26.11
N GLU A 21 -20.43 15.68 27.19
CA GLU A 21 -19.29 15.13 27.95
C GLU A 21 -19.48 13.66 28.41
N LYS A 22 -20.74 13.24 28.57
CA LYS A 22 -21.10 11.87 28.98
C LYS A 22 -21.12 10.86 27.82
N VAL A 23 -20.88 11.28 26.58
CA VAL A 23 -20.84 10.42 25.40
C VAL A 23 -19.38 10.21 25.01
N VAL A 24 -18.82 9.08 25.44
CA VAL A 24 -17.41 8.74 25.18
C VAL A 24 -17.30 7.48 24.34
N TRP A 25 -18.15 6.48 24.60
CA TRP A 25 -18.10 5.19 23.92
C TRP A 25 -19.42 4.84 23.26
N GLU A 26 -19.37 4.21 22.10
CA GLU A 26 -20.50 3.58 21.43
C GLU A 26 -20.34 2.06 21.48
N SER A 27 -21.38 1.36 21.93
CA SER A 27 -21.35 -0.10 21.99
C SER A 27 -21.54 -0.73 20.61
N LEU A 28 -20.58 -1.55 20.22
CA LEU A 28 -20.60 -2.29 18.97
C LEU A 28 -21.06 -3.72 19.26
N HIS A 29 -22.38 -3.94 19.19
CA HIS A 29 -23.00 -5.22 19.56
C HIS A 29 -23.70 -5.93 18.39
N ASN A 30 -23.98 -5.22 17.31
CA ASN A 30 -24.47 -5.76 16.05
C ASN A 30 -23.85 -5.00 14.86
N VAL A 31 -24.30 -5.35 13.65
CA VAL A 31 -23.85 -4.74 12.39
C VAL A 31 -24.85 -3.73 11.83
N ASP A 32 -26.00 -3.56 12.50
CA ASP A 32 -27.10 -2.70 12.05
C ASP A 32 -26.89 -1.22 12.40
N GLY A 33 -25.96 -0.92 13.32
CA GLY A 33 -25.57 0.44 13.68
C GLY A 33 -26.49 1.11 14.71
N ASP A 34 -27.24 0.36 15.51
CA ASP A 34 -28.06 0.88 16.63
C ASP A 34 -27.28 0.87 17.96
N GLY A 35 -25.98 1.19 17.91
CA GLY A 35 -25.09 1.21 19.04
C GLY A 35 -25.59 2.11 20.17
N ASN A 36 -25.44 1.66 21.42
CA ASN A 36 -25.77 2.47 22.59
C ASN A 36 -24.58 3.29 23.06
N PHE A 37 -24.80 4.57 23.40
CA PHE A 37 -23.78 5.44 23.96
C PHE A 37 -23.56 5.23 25.47
N CYS A 38 -22.30 5.28 25.87
CA CYS A 38 -21.83 5.08 27.23
C CYS A 38 -20.82 6.18 27.65
N ASP A 39 -20.73 6.41 28.95
CA ASP A 39 -19.71 7.28 29.55
C ASP A 39 -18.32 6.61 29.60
N SER A 40 -17.32 7.32 30.12
CA SER A 40 -15.94 6.84 30.28
C SER A 40 -15.82 5.54 31.10
N GLU A 41 -16.81 5.24 31.93
CA GLU A 41 -16.89 4.07 32.80
C GLU A 41 -17.73 2.94 32.16
N PHE A 42 -18.04 3.04 30.86
CA PHE A 42 -18.85 2.09 30.10
C PHE A 42 -20.27 1.91 30.62
N ARG A 43 -20.82 2.91 31.32
CA ARG A 43 -22.21 2.89 31.80
C ARG A 43 -23.12 3.52 30.76
N LEU A 44 -24.22 2.85 30.48
CA LEU A 44 -25.27 3.39 29.62
C LEU A 44 -25.79 4.70 30.20
N ARG A 45 -25.92 5.70 29.34
CA ARG A 45 -26.38 7.01 29.78
C ARG A 45 -27.89 6.96 30.11
N PRO A 46 -28.35 7.70 31.12
CA PRO A 46 -29.76 8.04 31.26
C PRO A 46 -30.22 8.88 30.06
N PRO A 47 -31.54 8.88 29.73
CA PRO A 47 -32.08 9.77 28.70
C PRO A 47 -31.71 11.22 29.03
N SER A 48 -31.18 11.94 28.04
CA SER A 48 -30.68 13.31 28.25
C SER A 48 -31.72 14.36 27.93
N ASP A 49 -31.58 15.51 28.58
CA ASP A 49 -32.43 16.68 28.44
C ASP A 49 -32.03 17.47 27.18
N PRO A 50 -32.96 17.74 26.23
CA PRO A 50 -32.65 18.36 24.94
C PRO A 50 -31.98 19.74 25.01
N GLU A 51 -32.08 20.49 26.12
CA GLU A 51 -31.44 21.81 26.23
C GLU A 51 -29.91 21.76 26.30
N THR A 52 -29.32 20.66 26.78
CA THR A 52 -27.87 20.56 26.96
C THR A 52 -27.09 20.41 25.65
N VAL A 53 -27.78 20.08 24.55
CA VAL A 53 -27.15 19.82 23.25
C VAL A 53 -26.70 21.10 22.55
N TYR A 54 -27.35 22.24 22.83
CA TYR A 54 -27.19 23.48 22.04
C TYR A 54 -26.19 24.50 22.59
N SER A 55 -25.61 24.28 23.76
CA SER A 55 -24.61 25.20 24.32
C SER A 55 -23.28 25.08 23.57
N GLY A 56 -22.81 26.15 22.91
CA GLY A 56 -21.49 26.20 22.26
C GLY A 56 -21.46 26.10 20.74
N GLN A 57 -22.62 26.17 20.07
CA GLN A 57 -22.69 26.14 18.59
C GLN A 57 -21.86 27.24 17.90
N GLN A 58 -21.76 28.43 18.51
CA GLN A 58 -21.01 29.53 17.90
C GLN A 58 -19.50 29.22 17.87
N ASP A 59 -18.96 28.70 18.97
CA ASP A 59 -17.55 28.30 19.05
C ASP A 59 -17.22 27.14 18.09
N GLN A 60 -18.20 26.24 17.85
CA GLN A 60 -18.08 25.17 16.86
C GLN A 60 -18.00 25.73 15.44
N ILE A 61 -18.91 26.64 15.07
CA ILE A 61 -18.92 27.27 13.74
C ILE A 61 -17.58 27.98 13.47
N ASP A 62 -17.06 28.70 14.47
CA ASP A 62 -15.79 29.42 14.33
C ASP A 62 -14.61 28.45 14.15
N GLN A 63 -14.58 27.32 14.87
CA GLN A 63 -13.57 26.27 14.69
C GLN A 63 -13.61 25.63 13.30
N ASP A 64 -14.81 25.26 12.85
CA ASP A 64 -15.00 24.61 11.55
C ASP A 64 -14.62 25.55 10.41
N TYR A 65 -14.98 26.83 10.55
CA TYR A 65 -14.61 27.87 9.60
C TYR A 65 -13.09 28.01 9.50
N LEU A 66 -12.38 28.03 10.64
CA LEU A 66 -10.92 28.09 10.66
C LEU A 66 -10.30 26.84 10.04
N MET A 67 -10.82 25.64 10.34
CA MET A 67 -10.36 24.39 9.74
C MET A 67 -10.52 24.39 8.21
N ALA A 68 -11.70 24.76 7.72
CA ALA A 68 -11.99 24.85 6.29
C ALA A 68 -11.07 25.88 5.60
N LEU A 69 -10.85 27.03 6.22
CA LEU A 69 -9.95 28.05 5.70
C LEU A 69 -8.50 27.57 5.66
N SER A 70 -8.03 26.85 6.68
CA SER A 70 -6.70 26.24 6.70
C SER A 70 -6.54 25.17 5.62
N LEU A 71 -7.52 24.28 5.44
CA LEU A 71 -7.50 23.27 4.37
C LEU A 71 -7.49 23.91 2.97
N GLN A 72 -8.25 24.99 2.78
CA GLN A 72 -8.24 25.75 1.53
C GLN A 72 -6.86 26.39 1.27
N GLN A 73 -6.22 26.95 2.30
CA GLN A 73 -4.88 27.51 2.18
C GLN A 73 -3.84 26.42 1.90
N GLU A 74 -3.92 25.26 2.55
CA GLU A 74 -3.00 24.14 2.30
C GLU A 74 -3.12 23.62 0.87
N GLN A 75 -4.34 23.51 0.33
CA GLN A 75 -4.54 23.19 -1.09
C GLN A 75 -3.88 24.22 -2.01
N GLN A 76 -4.07 25.53 -1.75
CA GLN A 76 -3.42 26.57 -2.56
C GLN A 76 -1.90 26.52 -2.45
N ILE A 77 -1.35 26.24 -1.26
CA ILE A 77 0.09 26.07 -1.06
C ILE A 77 0.60 24.84 -1.81
N GLN A 78 -0.13 23.74 -1.76
CA GLN A 78 0.22 22.52 -2.48
C GLN A 78 0.19 22.76 -4.00
N ASP A 79 -0.86 23.39 -4.53
CA ASP A 79 -0.96 23.76 -5.94
C ASP A 79 0.19 24.69 -6.38
N LEU A 80 0.50 25.72 -5.57
CA LEU A 80 1.64 26.62 -5.82
C LEU A 80 2.99 25.91 -5.70
N GLN A 81 3.12 24.94 -4.78
CA GLN A 81 4.33 24.12 -4.62
C GLN A 81 4.55 23.23 -5.84
N TRP A 82 3.48 22.68 -6.42
CA TRP A 82 3.54 21.94 -7.69
C TRP A 82 3.91 22.87 -8.86
N GLU A 83 3.46 24.13 -8.87
CA GLU A 83 3.84 25.13 -9.88
C GLU A 83 5.26 25.70 -9.70
N GLN A 84 5.81 25.70 -8.48
CA GLN A 84 7.10 26.30 -8.13
C GLN A 84 8.27 25.29 -8.10
N LEU A 85 8.06 24.05 -8.52
CA LEU A 85 9.15 23.10 -8.76
C LEU A 85 10.13 23.72 -9.78
N PRO A 86 11.44 23.83 -9.46
CA PRO A 86 12.43 24.35 -10.40
C PRO A 86 12.41 23.52 -11.69
N GLU A 87 12.55 24.17 -12.86
CA GLU A 87 12.83 23.53 -14.16
C GLU A 87 14.20 22.81 -14.20
N GLY A 88 14.64 22.19 -13.10
CA GLY A 88 15.97 21.62 -12.92
C GLY A 88 16.07 20.10 -13.10
N ILE A 89 14.94 19.40 -13.05
CA ILE A 89 14.72 18.09 -13.67
C ILE A 89 13.21 17.96 -13.82
N SER A 90 12.72 18.05 -15.05
CA SER A 90 11.31 17.75 -15.31
C SER A 90 11.04 16.30 -14.88
N ASP A 91 9.86 15.98 -14.34
CA ASP A 91 9.43 14.60 -14.04
C ASP A 91 9.65 13.68 -15.26
N LEU A 92 9.46 14.24 -16.47
CA LEU A 92 9.79 13.60 -17.74
C LEU A 92 11.28 13.23 -17.88
N GLU A 93 12.19 14.12 -17.48
CA GLU A 93 13.64 13.87 -17.54
C GLU A 93 14.06 12.83 -16.51
N LEU A 94 13.47 12.90 -15.31
CA LEU A 94 13.72 11.92 -14.27
C LEU A 94 13.25 10.52 -14.72
N ALA A 95 12.04 10.42 -15.26
CA ALA A 95 11.49 9.19 -15.80
C ALA A 95 12.36 8.61 -16.92
N LYS A 96 12.82 9.45 -17.86
CA LYS A 96 13.74 9.03 -18.93
C LYS A 96 15.07 8.52 -18.40
N LYS A 97 15.65 9.20 -17.41
CA LYS A 97 16.92 8.79 -16.81
C LYS A 97 16.81 7.44 -16.10
N LEU A 98 15.71 7.22 -15.37
CA LEU A 98 15.41 5.93 -14.74
C LEU A 98 15.23 4.82 -15.78
N GLN A 99 14.54 5.12 -16.89
CA GLN A 99 14.36 4.18 -18.00
C GLN A 99 15.69 3.76 -18.64
N GLU A 100 16.57 4.71 -18.94
CA GLU A 100 17.87 4.43 -19.56
C GLU A 100 18.79 3.59 -18.66
N GLU A 101 18.74 3.82 -17.34
CA GLU A 101 19.56 3.08 -16.39
C GLU A 101 19.12 1.61 -16.27
N GLU A 102 17.81 1.34 -16.29
CA GLU A 102 17.24 -0.01 -16.40
C GLU A 102 17.67 -0.69 -17.70
N ASP A 103 17.53 -0.01 -18.85
CA ASP A 103 17.89 -0.56 -20.16
C ASP A 103 19.39 -0.87 -20.25
N ARG A 104 20.24 -0.01 -19.69
CA ARG A 104 21.70 -0.24 -19.61
C ARG A 104 22.01 -1.47 -18.75
N ARG A 105 21.32 -1.64 -17.62
CA ARG A 105 21.52 -2.82 -16.76
C ARG A 105 21.04 -4.10 -17.44
N ALA A 106 19.89 -4.03 -18.11
CA ALA A 106 19.34 -5.15 -18.86
C ALA A 106 20.26 -5.58 -20.01
N SER A 107 20.79 -4.63 -20.78
CA SER A 107 21.71 -4.92 -21.88
C SER A 107 23.02 -5.57 -21.40
N GLN A 108 23.60 -5.13 -20.28
CA GLN A 108 24.76 -5.79 -19.67
C GLN A 108 24.45 -7.24 -19.29
N TYR A 109 23.30 -7.49 -18.67
CA TYR A 109 22.88 -8.84 -18.29
C TYR A 109 22.74 -9.77 -19.51
N TYR A 110 22.10 -9.30 -20.60
CA TYR A 110 21.98 -10.07 -21.83
C TYR A 110 23.35 -10.34 -22.49
N GLN A 111 24.23 -9.35 -22.53
CA GLN A 111 25.57 -9.50 -23.11
C GLN A 111 26.41 -10.54 -22.35
N GLU A 112 26.35 -10.52 -21.01
CA GLU A 112 27.04 -11.50 -20.16
C GLU A 112 26.47 -12.90 -20.35
N GLN A 113 25.14 -13.03 -20.47
CA GLN A 113 24.49 -14.32 -20.74
C GLN A 113 24.92 -14.88 -22.10
N GLU A 114 25.02 -14.04 -23.13
CA GLU A 114 25.45 -14.46 -24.47
C GLU A 114 26.94 -14.83 -24.50
N GLN A 115 27.81 -14.06 -23.83
CA GLN A 115 29.23 -14.42 -23.68
C GLN A 115 29.43 -15.70 -22.88
N ALA A 116 28.69 -15.91 -21.79
CA ALA A 116 28.74 -17.16 -21.03
C ALA A 116 28.27 -18.35 -21.87
N ALA A 117 27.22 -18.18 -22.67
CA ALA A 117 26.75 -19.20 -23.61
C ALA A 117 27.78 -19.50 -24.71
N ALA A 118 28.41 -18.47 -25.29
CA ALA A 118 29.45 -18.63 -26.29
C ALA A 118 30.73 -19.27 -25.72
N ALA A 119 31.14 -18.90 -24.51
CA ALA A 119 32.28 -19.51 -23.81
C ALA A 119 32.00 -20.98 -23.45
N ALA A 120 30.79 -21.31 -23.00
CA ALA A 120 30.37 -22.70 -22.77
C ALA A 120 30.36 -23.51 -24.08
N ALA A 121 29.93 -22.91 -25.19
CA ALA A 121 29.97 -23.56 -26.51
C ALA A 121 31.42 -23.75 -27.03
N ALA A 122 32.32 -22.79 -26.80
CA ALA A 122 33.73 -22.89 -27.18
C ALA A 122 34.49 -23.93 -26.31
N GLN A 123 34.20 -24.00 -25.00
CA GLN A 123 34.76 -25.05 -24.14
C GLN A 123 34.27 -26.45 -24.53
N ALA A 124 33.04 -26.57 -25.06
CA ALA A 124 32.54 -27.83 -25.62
C ALA A 124 33.24 -28.24 -26.94
N GLN A 125 33.94 -27.32 -27.62
CA GLN A 125 34.67 -27.61 -28.87
C GLN A 125 36.17 -27.94 -28.66
N VAL A 126 36.79 -27.52 -27.53
CA VAL A 126 38.22 -27.79 -27.25
C VAL A 126 38.45 -29.14 -26.56
N GLY A 127 37.39 -29.88 -26.22
CA GLY A 127 37.47 -31.23 -25.63
C GLY A 127 37.57 -32.39 -26.64
N VAL A 128 38.14 -32.19 -27.83
CA VAL A 128 38.26 -33.25 -28.87
C VAL A 128 39.69 -33.34 -29.42
N GLU A 129 40.63 -33.79 -28.59
CA GLU A 129 41.88 -34.46 -28.97
C GLU A 129 42.28 -35.27 -27.72
N VAL A 130 42.46 -36.59 -27.63
CA VAL A 130 42.59 -37.73 -28.54
C VAL A 130 42.20 -38.94 -27.68
N GLU A 131 41.40 -39.90 -28.18
CA GLU A 131 41.68 -41.34 -28.01
C GLU A 131 40.68 -42.20 -28.79
N GLU A 132 41.29 -43.11 -29.53
CA GLU A 132 40.75 -44.12 -30.42
C GLU A 132 39.91 -45.18 -29.69
N GLU A 133 38.94 -45.72 -30.46
CA GLU A 133 38.54 -47.14 -30.46
C GLU A 133 37.39 -47.64 -29.53
N VAL A 134 36.40 -48.19 -30.27
CA VAL A 134 35.39 -49.26 -29.99
C VAL A 134 34.06 -48.97 -29.27
N PHE A 135 33.02 -48.85 -30.11
CA PHE A 135 31.58 -49.18 -30.00
C PHE A 135 31.12 -50.22 -28.94
N PRO A 136 29.79 -50.43 -28.78
CA PRO A 136 28.63 -49.51 -28.70
C PRO A 136 27.77 -49.82 -27.45
N VAL A 137 26.61 -49.17 -27.23
CA VAL A 137 25.34 -49.85 -26.86
C VAL A 137 24.19 -48.85 -26.63
N GLN A 138 23.15 -49.06 -27.45
CA GLN A 138 21.71 -48.88 -27.22
C GLN A 138 21.14 -47.50 -26.87
N THR A 139 20.60 -46.92 -27.94
CA THR A 139 19.41 -46.09 -27.99
C THR A 139 18.22 -46.66 -27.19
N LYS A 140 17.55 -45.81 -26.40
CA LYS A 140 16.09 -45.82 -26.17
C LYS A 140 15.57 -44.50 -25.56
N ASN A 141 15.08 -43.65 -26.45
CA ASN A 141 13.86 -42.84 -26.37
C ASN A 141 13.17 -42.54 -25.01
N ARG A 142 13.06 -41.23 -24.75
CA ARG A 142 11.82 -40.40 -24.77
C ARG A 142 10.91 -40.36 -23.51
N LYS A 143 10.47 -39.11 -23.22
CA LYS A 143 9.28 -38.60 -22.46
C LYS A 143 9.62 -38.06 -21.06
N THR A 144 9.06 -36.97 -20.52
CA THR A 144 8.07 -35.94 -20.94
C THR A 144 8.02 -34.85 -19.85
N LYS A 145 7.85 -33.59 -20.28
CA LYS A 145 6.92 -32.56 -19.74
C LYS A 145 7.10 -32.05 -18.29
N LYS A 146 7.38 -30.75 -18.14
CA LYS A 146 6.80 -29.91 -17.06
C LYS A 146 6.36 -28.55 -17.63
N GLU A 147 5.07 -28.27 -17.44
CA GLU A 147 4.38 -27.02 -17.78
C GLU A 147 4.81 -25.85 -16.87
N PRO A 148 4.64 -24.60 -17.32
CA PRO A 148 4.86 -23.42 -16.49
C PRO A 148 3.69 -23.21 -15.53
N LYS A 149 3.99 -23.01 -14.24
CA LYS A 149 3.03 -22.59 -13.22
C LYS A 149 2.79 -21.07 -13.30
N GLU A 150 1.51 -20.76 -13.22
CA GLU A 150 0.77 -19.51 -13.12
C GLU A 150 1.41 -18.45 -12.21
N LYS A 151 1.43 -17.20 -12.68
CA LYS A 151 1.91 -16.03 -11.93
C LYS A 151 0.76 -15.52 -11.07
N ASP A 152 0.87 -15.73 -9.77
CA ASP A 152 -0.07 -15.19 -8.79
C ASP A 152 -0.04 -13.66 -8.78
N LYS A 153 -1.25 -13.13 -8.62
CA LYS A 153 -1.64 -11.73 -8.68
C LYS A 153 -0.89 -10.89 -7.64
N CYS A 154 -0.38 -9.76 -8.08
CA CYS A 154 0.14 -8.70 -7.22
C CYS A 154 -0.99 -8.19 -6.32
N VAL A 155 -0.83 -8.33 -5.00
CA VAL A 155 -1.65 -7.64 -4.00
C VAL A 155 -0.96 -6.30 -3.73
N ILE A 156 -1.65 -5.22 -4.08
CA ILE A 156 -1.25 -3.85 -3.74
C ILE A 156 -1.59 -3.65 -2.25
N LEU A 157 -0.56 -3.35 -1.46
CA LEU A 157 -0.68 -2.82 -0.09
C LEU A 157 -0.76 -1.29 -0.15
#